data_AF-A0A7C6EY38-F1
#
_entry.id   AF-A0A7C6EY38-F1
#
_cell.length_a   1.000
_cell.length_b   1.000
_cell.length_c   1.000
_cell.angle_alpha   90.00
_cell.angle_beta   90.00
_cell.angle_gamma   90.00
#
_symmetry.space_group_name_H-M   'P 1'
#
loop_
_entity.id
_entity.type
_entity.pdbx_description
1 polymer ?
#
loop_
_entity_poly.entity_id
_entity_poly.type
_entity_poly.pdbx_seq_one_letter_code
_entity_poly.pdbx_strand_id
1 'polypeptide(L)'
;MVRAEIRKGAERLHPGQFIQVELAQTGTGQNFRIPRSALVRHADKQWVFVKQPVGFQPLAVTIVAEETDAIVVKAGFKPDDRIVVSGTVALKAVWLEGNE
;
A
#
# COMPACT_ATOMS: atom_id res chain seq x y z
N MET A 1 23.99 -0.81 11.51
CA MET A 1 25.17 -0.57 10.65
C MET A 1 24.94 -1.30 9.34
N VAL A 2 25.03 -0.63 8.20
CA VAL A 2 24.85 -1.24 6.87
C VAL A 2 26.21 -1.29 6.18
N ARG A 3 26.61 -2.47 5.69
CA ARG A 3 27.84 -2.68 4.93
C ARG A 3 27.49 -3.48 3.67
N ALA A 4 28.01 -3.06 2.53
CA ALA A 4 27.87 -3.77 1.26
C ALA A 4 29.26 -4.12 0.71
N GLU A 5 29.33 -5.21 -0.05
CA GLU A 5 30.54 -5.66 -0.77
C GLU A 5 30.25 -5.62 -2.27
N ILE A 6 31.10 -4.94 -3.05
CA ILE A 6 30.98 -4.86 -4.51
C ILE A 6 31.95 -5.87 -5.11
N ARG A 7 31.42 -6.95 -5.68
CA ARG A 7 32.22 -8.07 -6.21
C ARG A 7 32.61 -7.93 -7.69
N LYS A 8 31.92 -7.06 -8.44
CA LYS A 8 32.14 -6.81 -9.87
C LYS A 8 32.11 -5.31 -10.12
N GLY A 9 33.05 -4.79 -10.92
CA GLY A 9 33.11 -3.35 -11.23
C GLY A 9 33.76 -2.51 -10.13
N ALA A 10 34.35 -3.14 -9.10
CA ALA A 10 35.01 -2.43 -8.00
C ALA A 10 36.25 -1.66 -8.46
N GLU A 11 36.92 -2.15 -9.52
CA GLU A 11 38.06 -1.51 -10.16
C GLU A 11 37.73 -0.14 -10.79
N ARG A 12 36.44 0.17 -10.96
CA ARG A 12 35.96 1.45 -11.50
C ARG A 12 35.61 2.47 -10.41
N LEU A 13 35.81 2.12 -9.14
CA LEU A 13 35.49 2.97 -7.99
C LEU A 13 36.77 3.45 -7.31
N HIS A 14 36.78 4.72 -6.90
CA HIS A 14 37.91 5.34 -6.21
C HIS A 14 37.59 5.60 -4.73
N PRO A 15 38.55 5.46 -3.81
CA PRO A 15 38.37 5.86 -2.42
C PRO A 15 37.91 7.32 -2.31
N GLY A 16 36.92 7.58 -1.45
CA GLY A 16 36.31 8.91 -1.29
C GLY A 16 35.20 9.25 -2.29
N GLN A 17 34.91 8.37 -3.26
CA GLN A 17 33.80 8.54 -4.18
C GLN A 17 32.45 8.32 -3.47
N PHE A 18 31.50 9.22 -3.70
CA PHE A 18 30.12 9.04 -3.26
C PHE A 18 29.39 8.04 -4.16
N ILE A 19 28.64 7.13 -3.54
CA ILE A 19 27.76 6.18 -4.23
C ILE A 19 26.35 6.28 -3.66
N GLN A 20 25.35 6.01 -4.50
CA GLN A 20 23.95 5.89 -4.09
C GLN A 20 23.56 4.43 -4.04
N VAL A 21 22.90 4.02 -2.95
CA VAL A 21 22.41 2.66 -2.77
C VAL A 21 20.93 2.75 -2.41
N GLU A 22 20.11 1.97 -3.11
CA GLU A 22 18.70 1.81 -2.80
C GLU A 22 18.49 0.43 -2.17
N LEU A 23 17.95 0.40 -0.94
CA LEU A 23 17.60 -0.84 -0.27
C LEU A 23 16.11 -1.11 -0.47
N ALA A 24 15.79 -2.05 -1.36
CA ALA A 24 14.44 -2.59 -1.46
C ALA A 24 14.19 -3.56 -0.28
N GLN A 25 13.21 -3.24 0.55
CA GLN A 25 12.73 -4.16 1.58
C GLN A 25 11.55 -4.96 1.04
N THR A 26 11.70 -6.27 0.92
CA THR A 26 10.57 -7.18 0.70
C THR A 26 9.89 -7.41 2.04
N GLY A 27 8.67 -6.88 2.20
CA GLY A 27 7.86 -7.15 3.38
C GLY A 27 7.48 -8.64 3.45
N THR A 28 7.53 -9.22 4.65
CA THR A 28 6.96 -10.56 4.89
C THR A 28 5.44 -10.44 5.03
N GLY A 29 4.70 -10.90 4.03
CA GLY A 29 3.24 -10.88 4.00
C GLY A 29 2.68 -10.32 2.69
N GLN A 30 1.39 -10.56 2.41
CA GLN A 30 0.71 -9.95 1.27
C GLN A 30 0.42 -8.47 1.57
N ASN A 31 1.39 -7.63 1.22
CA ASN A 31 1.26 -6.18 1.26
C ASN A 31 0.91 -5.67 -0.14
N PHE A 32 0.01 -4.71 -0.20
CA PHE A 32 -0.51 -4.16 -1.45
C PHE A 32 -0.31 -2.65 -1.45
N ARG A 33 0.20 -2.13 -2.57
CA ARG A 33 0.31 -0.69 -2.81
C ARG A 33 -0.96 -0.20 -3.48
N ILE A 34 -1.69 0.68 -2.81
CA ILE A 34 -2.95 1.24 -3.30
C ILE A 34 -2.90 2.77 -3.38
N PRO A 35 -3.66 3.42 -4.28
CA PRO A 35 -3.77 4.87 -4.31
C PRO A 35 -4.32 5.42 -2.99
N ARG A 36 -3.84 6.59 -2.55
CA ARG A 36 -4.34 7.23 -1.30
C ARG A 36 -5.85 7.47 -1.33
N SER A 37 -6.43 7.73 -2.51
CA SER A 37 -7.87 7.96 -2.71
C SER A 37 -8.76 6.74 -2.42
N ALA A 38 -8.18 5.53 -2.44
CA ALA A 38 -8.90 4.29 -2.17
C ALA A 38 -9.08 4.01 -0.67
N LEU A 39 -8.28 4.64 0.18
CA LEU A 39 -8.32 4.43 1.63
C LEU A 39 -9.43 5.26 2.26
N VAL A 40 -10.32 4.59 2.98
CA VAL A 40 -11.40 5.23 3.74
C VAL A 40 -11.13 5.06 5.22
N ARG A 41 -11.12 6.18 5.96
CA ARG A 41 -10.98 6.18 7.42
C ARG A 41 -12.34 6.41 8.07
N HIS A 42 -12.71 5.58 9.03
CA HIS A 42 -13.93 5.76 9.82
C HIS A 42 -13.70 5.24 11.25
N ALA A 43 -14.02 6.07 12.23
CA ALA A 43 -13.57 5.90 13.62
C ALA A 43 -12.06 5.62 13.66
N ASP A 44 -11.63 4.62 14.42
CA ASP A 44 -10.22 4.23 14.57
C ASP A 44 -9.76 3.15 13.56
N LYS A 45 -10.53 2.92 12.49
CA LYS A 45 -10.28 1.86 11.52
C LYS A 45 -10.11 2.39 10.10
N GLN A 46 -9.31 1.65 9.32
CA GLN A 46 -9.09 1.90 7.90
C GLN A 46 -9.75 0.81 7.06
N TRP A 47 -10.35 1.24 5.95
CA TRP A 47 -11.18 0.42 5.08
C TRP A 47 -10.86 0.68 3.61
N VAL A 48 -11.07 -0.32 2.79
CA VAL A 48 -11.09 -0.22 1.32
C VAL A 48 -12.35 -0.90 0.82
N PHE A 49 -13.02 -0.31 -0.16
CA PHE A 49 -14.18 -0.95 -0.79
C PHE A 49 -13.74 -1.86 -1.94
N VAL A 50 -14.08 -3.13 -1.85
CA VAL A 50 -13.82 -4.14 -2.89
C VAL A 50 -15.10 -4.34 -3.71
N LYS A 51 -14.97 -4.34 -5.04
CA LYS A 51 -16.06 -4.63 -5.95
C LYS A 51 -16.50 -6.08 -5.81
N GLN A 52 -17.79 -6.28 -5.58
CA GLN A 52 -18.42 -7.60 -5.62
C GLN A 52 -19.24 -7.76 -6.92
N PRO A 53 -19.74 -8.98 -7.22
CA PRO A 53 -20.68 -9.17 -8.32
C PRO A 53 -21.89 -8.23 -8.22
N VAL A 54 -22.36 -7.95 -7.00
CA VAL A 54 -23.41 -6.99 -6.71
C VAL A 54 -22.90 -6.03 -5.63
N GLY A 55 -22.71 -4.76 -5.98
CA GLY A 55 -22.31 -3.72 -5.04
C GLY A 55 -20.84 -3.76 -4.62
N PHE A 56 -20.58 -3.29 -3.41
CA PHE A 56 -19.25 -3.08 -2.85
C PHE A 56 -19.21 -3.52 -1.39
N GLN A 57 -18.13 -4.18 -1.00
CA GLN A 57 -17.92 -4.63 0.37
C GLN A 57 -16.79 -3.85 1.03
N PRO A 58 -16.98 -3.30 2.24
CA PRO A 58 -15.89 -2.73 3.01
C PRO A 58 -14.98 -3.85 3.52
N LEU A 59 -13.69 -3.76 3.20
CA LEU A 59 -12.64 -4.63 3.71
C LEU A 59 -11.74 -3.83 4.65
N ALA A 60 -11.58 -4.29 5.88
CA ALA A 60 -10.65 -3.68 6.83
C ALA A 60 -9.20 -3.89 6.38
N VAL A 61 -8.39 -2.85 6.47
CA VAL A 61 -6.98 -2.88 6.07
C VAL A 61 -6.09 -2.32 7.18
N THR A 62 -4.84 -2.76 7.23
CA THR A 62 -3.83 -2.20 8.14
C THR A 62 -2.77 -1.47 7.32
N ILE A 63 -2.49 -0.22 7.64
CA ILE A 63 -1.41 0.54 6.98
C ILE A 63 -0.06 0.01 7.47
N VAL A 64 0.82 -0.33 6.54
CA VAL A 64 2.19 -0.78 6.81
C VAL A 64 3.19 0.32 6.50
N ALA A 65 2.95 1.11 5.45
CA ALA A 65 3.75 2.28 5.11
C ALA A 65 2.89 3.34 4.41
N GLU A 66 3.26 4.60 4.60
CA GLU A 66 2.68 5.73 3.86
C GLU A 66 3.75 6.32 2.94
N GLU A 67 3.43 6.41 1.65
CA GLU A 67 4.28 7.02 0.63
C GLU A 67 3.60 8.29 0.09
N THR A 68 4.32 9.09 -0.71
CA THR A 68 3.79 10.36 -1.26
C THR A 68 2.49 10.15 -2.04
N ASP A 69 2.48 9.20 -2.98
CA ASP A 69 1.35 8.99 -3.90
C ASP A 69 0.52 7.72 -3.59
N ALA A 70 0.98 6.91 -2.63
CA ALA A 70 0.40 5.60 -2.34
C ALA A 70 0.42 5.27 -0.85
N ILE A 71 -0.35 4.26 -0.48
CA ILE A 71 -0.34 3.65 0.84
C ILE A 71 -0.08 2.16 0.65
N VAL A 72 0.86 1.63 1.43
CA VAL A 72 1.11 0.20 1.50
C VAL A 72 0.26 -0.36 2.62
N VAL A 73 -0.65 -1.27 2.28
CA VAL A 73 -1.57 -1.89 3.22
C VAL A 73 -1.38 -3.39 3.29
N LYS A 74 -1.62 -3.97 4.46
CA LYS A 74 -1.83 -5.39 4.66
C LYS A 74 -3.33 -5.65 4.68
N ALA A 75 -3.79 -6.52 3.79
CA ALA A 75 -5.19 -6.91 3.67
C ALA A 75 -5.31 -8.31 3.08
N GLY A 76 -6.44 -8.96 3.27
CA GLY A 76 -6.75 -10.26 2.66
C GLY A 76 -7.33 -10.12 1.24
N PHE A 77 -6.72 -9.34 0.36
CA PHE A 77 -7.17 -9.26 -1.04
C PHE A 77 -6.94 -10.60 -1.75
N LYS A 78 -7.90 -11.00 -2.58
CA LYS A 78 -7.74 -12.12 -3.49
C LYS A 78 -7.09 -11.64 -4.80
N PRO A 79 -6.45 -12.55 -5.55
CA PRO A 79 -6.14 -12.28 -6.94
C PRO A 79 -7.38 -11.77 -7.68
N ASP A 80 -7.20 -10.77 -8.55
CA ASP A 80 -8.25 -10.12 -9.35
C ASP A 80 -9.29 -9.27 -8.62
N ASP A 81 -9.16 -9.09 -7.30
CA ASP A 81 -9.99 -8.13 -6.57
C ASP A 81 -9.81 -6.71 -7.14
N ARG A 82 -10.93 -6.05 -7.42
CA ARG A 82 -10.95 -4.65 -7.86
C ARG A 82 -11.36 -3.76 -6.71
N ILE A 83 -10.54 -2.75 -6.42
CA ILE A 83 -10.84 -1.77 -5.37
C ILE A 83 -11.39 -0.49 -5.97
N VAL A 84 -12.16 0.25 -5.16
CA VAL A 84 -12.65 1.57 -5.52
C VAL A 84 -11.57 2.62 -5.29
N VAL A 85 -11.22 3.36 -6.33
CA VAL A 85 -10.20 4.43 -6.29
C VAL A 85 -10.76 5.83 -6.48
N SER A 86 -12.05 5.94 -6.83
CA SER A 86 -12.79 7.20 -7.03
C SER A 86 -14.22 7.06 -6.50
N GLY A 87 -14.83 8.17 -6.07
CA GLY A 87 -16.18 8.14 -5.47
C GLY A 87 -16.26 7.46 -4.09
N THR A 88 -15.12 7.29 -3.41
CA THR A 88 -15.04 6.63 -2.09
C THR A 88 -15.83 7.34 -1.00
N VAL A 89 -16.02 8.66 -1.11
CA VAL A 89 -16.84 9.46 -0.18
C VAL A 89 -18.31 9.08 -0.27
N ALA A 90 -18.86 8.98 -1.49
CA ALA A 90 -20.27 8.60 -1.70
C ALA A 90 -20.53 7.17 -1.20
N LEU A 91 -19.59 6.25 -1.47
CA LEU A 91 -19.65 4.88 -0.97
C LEU A 91 -19.60 4.78 0.56
N LYS A 92 -18.77 5.62 1.21
CA LYS A 92 -18.74 5.72 2.66
C LYS A 92 -20.09 6.20 3.21
N ALA A 93 -20.72 7.20 2.61
CA ALA A 93 -22.01 7.72 3.06
C ALA A 93 -23.09 6.62 3.02
N VAL A 94 -23.27 5.96 1.88
CA VAL A 94 -24.24 4.87 1.71
C VAL A 94 -23.98 3.72 2.69
N TRP A 95 -22.71 3.38 2.91
CA TRP A 95 -22.35 2.32 3.86
C TRP A 95 -22.71 2.66 5.31
N LEU A 96 -22.54 3.92 5.73
CA LEU A 96 -22.87 4.35 7.08
C LEU A 96 -24.37 4.51 7.29
N GLU A 97 -25.10 5.02 6.30
CA GLU A 97 -26.56 5.14 6.34
C GLU A 97 -27.25 3.77 6.45
N GLY A 98 -26.73 2.74 5.78
CA GLY A 98 -27.28 1.38 5.84
C GLY A 98 -26.93 0.59 7.10
N ASN A 99 -26.18 1.18 8.03
CA ASN A 99 -25.66 0.51 9.24
C ASN A 99 -26.09 1.22 10.55
N GLU A 100 -27.04 2.14 10.45
CA GLU A 100 -27.89 2.67 11.54
C GLU A 100 -29.21 1.88 11.61
#